data_AF-A0AAV4FRP9-F1
#
_entry.id   AF-A0AAV4FRP9-F1
#
_cell.length_a   1.000
_cell.length_b   1.000
_cell.length_c   1.000
_cell.angle_alpha   90.00
_cell.angle_beta   90.00
_cell.angle_gamma   90.00
#
_symmetry.space_group_name_H-M   'P 1'
#
loop_
_entity.id
_entity.type
_entity.pdbx_description
1 polymer ?
#
loop_
_entity_poly.entity_id
_entity_poly.type
_entity_poly.pdbx_seq_one_letter_code
_entity_poly.pdbx_strand_id
1 'polypeptide(L)'
;MEGPSRKVVTLDRSTLSDQLITRTWAFFLSYHAKQLPSGRELQRKDWVTLNRARAKVGKTARTLQKWKLRPNSECPCGNQNQPMDHILSECTEGPHCTDQDLRDCTDAAQAWITHWRDKI
;
A
#
# COMPACT_ATOMS: atom_id res chain seq x y z
N MET A 1 -34.05 63.08 -8.08
CA MET A 1 -33.30 61.91 -8.60
C MET A 1 -32.23 61.60 -7.57
N GLU A 2 -32.48 60.65 -6.68
CA GLU A 2 -31.49 60.22 -5.67
C GLU A 2 -30.92 58.86 -6.06
N GLY A 3 -29.59 58.75 -6.10
CA GLY A 3 -28.87 57.53 -6.47
C GLY A 3 -28.62 56.61 -5.25
N PRO A 4 -28.42 55.29 -5.46
CA PRO A 4 -28.34 54.35 -4.35
C PRO A 4 -26.97 54.40 -3.66
N SER A 5 -27.01 54.61 -2.34
CA SER A 5 -25.86 54.56 -1.43
C SER A 5 -25.28 53.14 -1.37
N ARG A 6 -24.04 52.97 -1.86
CA ARG A 6 -23.29 51.70 -1.75
C ARG A 6 -22.87 51.49 -0.29
N LYS A 7 -23.41 50.46 0.36
CA LYS A 7 -22.88 49.98 1.64
C LYS A 7 -21.53 49.30 1.40
N VAL A 8 -20.47 49.89 1.94
CA VAL A 8 -19.15 49.24 2.01
C VAL A 8 -19.24 48.15 3.06
N VAL A 9 -19.30 46.88 2.63
CA VAL A 9 -19.15 45.73 3.51
C VAL A 9 -17.65 45.62 3.82
N THR A 10 -17.25 46.09 5.00
CA THR A 10 -15.91 45.83 5.53
C THR A 10 -15.82 44.34 5.89
N LEU A 11 -15.24 43.55 4.99
CA LEU A 11 -14.87 42.17 5.27
C LEU A 11 -13.64 42.18 6.19
N ASP A 12 -13.81 41.58 7.37
CA ASP A 12 -12.74 41.41 8.36
C ASP A 12 -11.60 40.54 7.78
N ARG A 13 -10.39 41.09 7.82
CA ARG A 13 -9.16 40.51 7.27
C ARG A 13 -8.72 39.25 8.03
N SER A 14 -9.17 39.08 9.28
CA SER A 14 -8.82 37.93 10.12
C SER A 14 -9.43 36.61 9.59
N THR A 15 -10.68 36.66 9.11
CA THR A 15 -11.44 35.48 8.68
C THR A 15 -10.99 34.94 7.34
N LEU A 16 -10.43 35.81 6.48
CA LEU A 16 -9.85 35.44 5.18
C LEU A 16 -8.49 34.72 5.34
N SER A 17 -7.73 35.07 6.37
CA SER A 17 -6.44 34.43 6.68
C SER A 17 -6.63 32.97 7.12
N ASP A 18 -7.58 32.71 8.02
CA ASP A 18 -7.84 31.35 8.53
C ASP A 18 -8.40 30.41 7.45
N GLN A 19 -9.22 30.92 6.52
CA GLN A 19 -9.71 30.13 5.38
C GLN A 19 -8.62 29.80 4.35
N LEU A 20 -7.63 30.68 4.16
CA LEU A 20 -6.51 30.44 3.26
C LEU A 20 -5.49 29.46 3.86
N ILE A 21 -5.26 29.53 5.17
CA ILE A 21 -4.40 28.59 5.92
C ILE A 21 -5.03 27.18 5.90
N THR A 22 -6.31 27.05 6.24
CA THR A 22 -6.98 25.74 6.22
C THR A 22 -7.05 25.11 4.83
N ARG A 23 -7.23 25.90 3.77
CA ARG A 23 -7.20 25.42 2.38
C ARG A 23 -5.81 24.98 1.91
N THR A 24 -4.75 25.66 2.33
CA THR A 24 -3.37 25.30 1.94
C THR A 24 -2.90 24.04 2.65
N TRP A 25 -3.19 23.85 3.94
CA TRP A 25 -2.86 22.62 4.66
C TRP A 25 -3.66 21.41 4.15
N ALA A 26 -4.95 21.57 3.86
CA ALA A 26 -5.76 20.50 3.27
C ALA A 26 -5.24 20.09 1.87
N PHE A 27 -4.79 21.06 1.08
CA PHE A 27 -4.19 20.78 -0.23
C PHE A 27 -2.83 20.08 -0.10
N PHE A 28 -2.00 20.50 0.85
CA PHE A 28 -0.69 19.87 1.12
C PHE A 28 -0.85 18.42 1.61
N LEU A 29 -1.79 18.17 2.54
CA LEU A 29 -2.12 16.82 3.00
C LEU A 29 -2.70 15.94 1.89
N SER A 30 -3.55 16.50 1.03
CA SER A 30 -4.12 15.80 -0.14
C SER A 30 -3.06 15.47 -1.19
N TYR A 31 -2.13 16.38 -1.46
CA TYR A 31 -1.06 16.19 -2.44
C TYR A 31 -0.03 15.14 -1.99
N HIS A 32 0.37 15.13 -0.72
CA HIS A 32 1.29 14.11 -0.20
C HIS A 32 0.60 12.75 -0.02
N ALA A 33 -0.69 12.71 0.28
CA ALA A 33 -1.43 11.46 0.32
C ALA A 33 -1.48 10.74 -1.04
N LYS A 34 -1.41 11.47 -2.16
CA LYS A 34 -1.33 10.90 -3.51
C LYS A 34 0.03 10.29 -3.88
N GLN A 35 1.08 10.55 -3.11
CA GLN A 35 2.43 10.07 -3.42
C GLN A 35 2.83 8.78 -2.70
N LEU A 36 2.13 8.43 -1.62
CA LEU A 36 2.49 7.25 -0.85
C LEU A 36 1.88 6.00 -1.51
N PRO A 37 2.59 4.86 -1.54
CA PRO A 37 2.08 3.66 -2.21
C PRO A 37 0.84 3.12 -1.50
N SER A 38 -0.06 2.52 -2.26
CA SER A 38 -1.26 1.85 -1.73
C SER A 38 -0.89 0.81 -0.67
N GLY A 39 -1.70 0.69 0.39
CA GLY A 39 -1.45 -0.23 1.50
C GLY A 39 -0.62 0.38 2.64
N ARG A 40 -0.22 1.66 2.57
CA ARG A 40 0.61 2.30 3.62
C ARG A 40 -0.04 2.33 5.00
N GLU A 41 -1.37 2.31 5.02
CA GLU A 41 -2.23 2.28 6.20
C GLU A 41 -2.33 0.88 6.83
N LEU A 42 -1.83 -0.16 6.15
CA LEU A 42 -1.78 -1.51 6.70
C LEU A 42 -0.91 -1.56 7.95
N GLN A 43 -1.23 -2.50 8.84
CA GLN A 43 -0.39 -2.78 9.99
C GLN A 43 1.00 -3.20 9.54
N ARG A 44 2.01 -2.93 10.38
CA ARG A 44 3.42 -3.14 10.05
C ARG A 44 3.73 -4.52 9.44
N LYS A 45 3.15 -5.59 9.98
CA LYS A 45 3.37 -6.96 9.47
C LYS A 45 2.86 -7.07 8.03
N ASP A 46 1.60 -6.71 7.81
CA ASP A 46 0.92 -6.79 6.53
C ASP A 46 1.63 -5.90 5.48
N TRP A 47 2.04 -4.69 5.87
CA TRP A 47 2.81 -3.78 5.03
C TRP A 47 4.18 -4.35 4.60
N VAL A 48 4.90 -4.98 5.53
CA VAL A 48 6.19 -5.62 5.22
C VAL A 48 6.00 -6.80 4.27
N THR A 49 4.96 -7.62 4.49
CA THR A 49 4.61 -8.75 3.63
C THR A 49 4.25 -8.28 2.22
N LEU A 50 3.44 -7.23 2.10
CA LEU A 50 3.11 -6.61 0.82
C LEU A 50 4.36 -6.14 0.06
N ASN A 51 5.28 -5.46 0.76
CA ASN A 51 6.50 -4.97 0.11
C ASN A 51 7.49 -6.09 -0.25
N ARG A 52 7.55 -7.16 0.54
CA ARG A 52 8.29 -8.39 0.17
C ARG A 52 7.76 -9.00 -1.12
N ALA A 53 6.43 -9.09 -1.23
CA ALA A 53 5.78 -9.58 -2.44
C ALA A 53 6.08 -8.67 -3.65
N ARG A 54 5.93 -7.35 -3.50
CA ARG A 54 6.25 -6.37 -4.56
C ARG A 54 7.71 -6.45 -5.02
N ALA A 55 8.64 -6.60 -4.09
CA ALA A 55 10.06 -6.73 -4.39
C ALA A 55 10.47 -8.13 -4.87
N LYS A 56 9.54 -9.11 -4.84
CA LYS A 56 9.80 -10.53 -5.14
C LYS A 56 10.87 -11.16 -4.25
N VAL A 57 10.98 -10.69 -3.00
CA VAL A 57 11.99 -11.11 -2.04
C VAL A 57 11.34 -11.42 -0.69
N GLY A 58 11.64 -12.59 -0.12
CA GLY A 58 11.13 -13.00 1.19
C GLY A 58 11.73 -14.34 1.63
N LYS A 59 11.24 -14.88 2.74
CA LYS A 59 11.64 -16.21 3.27
C LYS A 59 11.04 -17.37 2.48
N THR A 60 11.11 -17.31 1.16
CA THR A 60 10.67 -18.42 0.29
C THR A 60 11.63 -19.59 0.40
N ALA A 61 11.19 -20.83 0.13
CA ALA A 61 12.07 -21.99 0.24
C ALA A 61 13.33 -21.86 -0.64
N ARG A 62 13.21 -21.27 -1.84
CA ARG A 62 14.35 -20.93 -2.70
C ARG A 62 15.39 -20.05 -2.00
N THR A 63 14.92 -18.99 -1.35
CA THR A 63 15.79 -18.04 -0.65
C THR A 63 16.42 -18.67 0.60
N LEU A 64 15.64 -19.44 1.35
CA LEU A 64 16.13 -20.17 2.53
C LEU A 64 17.19 -21.21 2.16
N GLN A 65 17.03 -21.92 1.03
CA GLN A 65 18.06 -22.82 0.50
C GLN A 65 19.31 -22.05 0.10
N LYS A 66 19.18 -20.93 -0.60
CA LYS A 66 20.30 -20.05 -0.97
C LYS A 66 21.09 -19.58 0.25
N TRP A 67 20.41 -19.30 1.37
CA TRP A 67 21.01 -18.90 2.64
C TRP A 67 21.49 -20.08 3.51
N LYS A 68 21.39 -21.32 3.02
CA LYS A 68 21.75 -22.54 3.77
C LYS A 68 20.97 -22.73 5.07
N LEU A 69 19.76 -22.16 5.15
CA LEU A 69 18.81 -22.31 6.27
C LEU A 69 17.82 -23.45 6.05
N ARG A 70 17.75 -24.00 4.82
CA ARG A 70 16.92 -25.15 4.46
C ARG A 70 17.70 -26.05 3.47
N PRO A 71 17.57 -27.39 3.52
CA PRO A 71 18.28 -28.27 2.60
C PRO A 71 17.78 -28.20 1.15
N ASN A 72 16.46 -28.03 0.94
CA ASN A 72 15.83 -27.99 -0.38
C ASN A 72 14.94 -26.75 -0.56
N SER A 73 14.60 -26.44 -1.82
CA SER A 73 13.73 -25.32 -2.20
C SER A 73 12.29 -25.73 -2.49
N GLU A 74 11.90 -26.95 -2.12
CA GLU A 74 10.60 -27.52 -2.42
C GLU A 74 9.47 -26.81 -1.68
N CYS A 75 8.38 -26.55 -2.40
CA CYS A 75 7.13 -26.05 -1.86
C CYS A 75 6.31 -27.19 -1.26
N PRO A 76 5.56 -26.97 -0.16
CA PRO A 76 4.61 -27.97 0.36
C PRO A 76 3.57 -28.45 -0.65
N CYS A 77 3.23 -27.65 -1.67
CA CYS A 77 2.32 -28.06 -2.76
C CYS A 77 2.92 -29.12 -3.71
N GLY A 78 4.19 -29.48 -3.54
CA GLY A 78 4.91 -30.43 -4.41
C GLY A 78 5.73 -29.77 -5.52
N ASN A 79 5.72 -28.44 -5.67
CA ASN A 79 6.62 -27.78 -6.61
C ASN A 79 8.08 -27.94 -6.14
N GLN A 80 8.97 -28.35 -7.05
CA GLN A 80 10.40 -28.55 -6.79
C GLN A 80 11.12 -27.27 -6.33
N ASN A 81 10.60 -26.10 -6.69
CA ASN A 81 11.16 -24.82 -6.31
C ASN A 81 10.06 -23.84 -5.92
N GLN A 82 10.21 -23.16 -4.79
CA GLN A 82 9.29 -22.14 -4.31
C GLN A 82 9.92 -20.73 -4.41
N PRO A 83 9.95 -20.10 -5.61
CA PRO A 83 10.20 -18.67 -5.75
C PRO A 83 8.96 -17.85 -5.31
N MET A 84 9.12 -16.53 -5.18
CA MET A 84 7.98 -15.65 -4.82
C MET A 84 6.88 -15.70 -5.88
N ASP A 85 7.23 -15.74 -7.18
CA ASP A 85 6.25 -15.81 -8.27
C ASP A 85 5.36 -17.04 -8.15
N HIS A 86 5.92 -18.20 -7.79
CA HIS A 86 5.14 -19.40 -7.53
C HIS A 86 4.13 -19.18 -6.40
N ILE A 87 4.56 -18.59 -5.27
CA ILE A 87 3.68 -18.29 -4.12
C ILE A 87 2.57 -17.30 -4.49
N LEU A 88 2.85 -16.38 -5.41
CA LEU A 88 1.89 -15.37 -5.87
C LEU A 88 0.84 -15.96 -6.80
N SER A 89 1.23 -16.76 -7.80
CA SER A 89 0.30 -17.10 -8.89
C SER A 89 -0.02 -18.59 -9.06
N GLU A 90 0.81 -19.50 -8.54
CA GLU A 90 0.74 -20.92 -8.90
C GLU A 90 0.53 -21.85 -7.71
N CYS A 91 0.86 -21.40 -6.50
CA CYS A 91 0.87 -22.22 -5.31
C CYS A 91 -0.55 -22.56 -4.86
N THR A 92 -0.90 -23.84 -4.84
CA THR A 92 -2.21 -24.33 -4.39
C THR A 92 -2.44 -24.20 -2.88
N GLU A 93 -1.40 -23.94 -2.10
CA GLU A 93 -1.50 -23.76 -0.64
C GLU A 93 -2.14 -22.42 -0.24
N GLY A 94 -2.17 -21.44 -1.15
CA GLY A 94 -2.60 -20.09 -0.85
C GLY A 94 -3.44 -19.46 -1.97
N PRO A 95 -3.95 -18.24 -1.73
CA PRO A 95 -4.70 -17.51 -2.75
C PRO A 95 -3.78 -17.04 -3.88
N HIS A 96 -4.37 -16.79 -5.04
CA HIS A 96 -3.69 -16.17 -6.19
C HIS A 96 -3.69 -14.64 -6.04
N CYS A 97 -2.58 -14.00 -6.41
CA CYS A 97 -2.43 -12.55 -6.40
C CYS A 97 -1.52 -12.11 -7.55
N THR A 98 -1.96 -11.13 -8.34
CA THR A 98 -1.15 -10.56 -9.43
C THR A 98 -0.27 -9.40 -8.96
N ASP A 99 0.69 -8.98 -9.78
CA ASP A 99 1.47 -7.77 -9.49
C ASP A 99 0.61 -6.50 -9.49
N GLN A 100 -0.49 -6.48 -10.25
CA GLN A 100 -1.41 -5.35 -10.23
C GLN A 100 -2.18 -5.30 -8.92
N ASP A 101 -2.66 -6.46 -8.43
CA ASP A 101 -3.29 -6.56 -7.11
C ASP A 101 -2.36 -6.06 -6.00
N LEU A 102 -1.07 -6.44 -6.06
CA LEU A 102 -0.07 -5.95 -5.12
C LEU A 102 0.16 -4.43 -5.24
N ARG A 103 0.18 -3.87 -6.45
CA ARG A 103 0.34 -2.42 -6.65
C ARG A 103 -0.84 -1.66 -6.04
N ASP A 104 -2.05 -2.10 -6.32
CA ASP A 104 -3.27 -1.40 -5.93
C ASP A 104 -3.75 -1.78 -4.51
N CYS A 105 -3.14 -2.79 -3.90
CA CYS A 105 -3.54 -3.33 -2.59
C CYS A 105 -5.02 -3.78 -2.58
N THR A 106 -5.42 -4.50 -3.63
CA THR A 106 -6.80 -5.01 -3.79
C THR A 106 -7.13 -6.06 -2.71
N ASP A 107 -8.40 -6.49 -2.67
CA ASP A 107 -8.84 -7.54 -1.74
C ASP A 107 -8.09 -8.87 -1.97
N ALA A 108 -7.72 -9.17 -3.21
CA ALA A 108 -6.88 -10.34 -3.53
C ALA A 108 -5.49 -10.21 -2.86
N ALA A 109 -4.87 -9.03 -2.90
CA ALA A 109 -3.61 -8.78 -2.21
C ALA A 109 -3.77 -8.87 -0.69
N GLN A 110 -4.86 -8.37 -0.11
CA GLN A 110 -5.12 -8.47 1.33
C GLN A 110 -5.33 -9.93 1.78
N ALA A 111 -6.07 -10.72 1.01
CA ALA A 111 -6.22 -12.16 1.27
C ALA A 111 -4.87 -12.88 1.19
N TRP A 112 -4.05 -12.55 0.20
CA TRP A 112 -2.71 -13.09 0.05
C TRP A 112 -1.78 -12.73 1.21
N ILE A 113 -1.75 -11.46 1.60
CA ILE A 113 -0.96 -10.97 2.74
C ILE A 113 -1.38 -11.71 4.00
N THR A 114 -2.68 -11.79 4.28
CA THR A 114 -3.19 -12.46 5.48
C THR A 114 -2.78 -13.92 5.55
N HIS A 115 -2.79 -14.63 4.41
CA HIS A 115 -2.38 -16.03 4.33
C HIS A 115 -0.86 -16.21 4.53
N TRP A 116 -0.03 -15.34 3.94
CA TRP A 116 1.41 -15.55 3.84
C TRP A 116 2.24 -14.78 4.87
N ARG A 117 1.69 -13.79 5.59
CA ARG A 117 2.45 -12.85 6.43
C ARG A 117 3.36 -13.45 7.49
N ASP A 118 3.01 -14.61 8.03
CA ASP A 118 3.83 -15.29 9.03
C ASP A 118 4.81 -16.31 8.41
N LYS A 119 4.59 -16.66 7.13
CA LYS A 119 5.36 -17.66 6.37
C LYS A 119 6.54 -17.04 5.60
N ILE A 120 6.40 -15.82 5.06
CA ILE A 120 7.40 -15.18 4.17
C ILE A 120 8.12 -13.97 4.76
#